data_AF-A0A9E4UPK1-F1
#
_entry.id   AF-A0A9E4UPK1-F1
#
_cell.length_a   1.000
_cell.length_b   1.000
_cell.length_c   1.000
_cell.angle_alpha   90.00
_cell.angle_beta   90.00
_cell.angle_gamma   90.00
#
_symmetry.space_group_name_H-M   'P 1'
#
loop_
_entity.id
_entity.type
_entity.pdbx_description
1 polymer ?
#
loop_
_entity_poly.entity_id
_entity_poly.type
_entity_poly.pdbx_seq_one_letter_code
_entity_poly.pdbx_strand_id
1 'polypeptide(L)'
;MAVTRIDISNRSNFADGASFDGVGPYELLEGTAHFAVDPLNQRNQAITDLELAPRDANGQVRFSADFAMLQPADPGQGNGRLLFDVVNRGRKTALSLNDVPAATDLLAPLQAGNGFLMRHGYTVVWCGWQADVPPTPGLIGLQAPEAIGPDGPLTGSILCQFQCNELTQHFLLADRDHLSHSPADPDDPSATLTVQDHP
;
A
#
# COMPACT_ATOMS: atom_id res chain seq x y z
N MET A 1 -10.78 -13.62 0.56
CA MET A 1 -9.55 -12.98 1.04
C MET A 1 -9.47 -13.18 2.53
N ALA A 2 -8.50 -13.95 3.02
CA ALA A 2 -8.32 -14.16 4.45
C ALA A 2 -6.89 -13.73 4.82
N VAL A 3 -6.78 -12.86 5.81
CA VAL A 3 -5.52 -12.63 6.52
C VAL A 3 -5.14 -13.95 7.18
N THR A 4 -3.97 -14.48 6.87
CA THR A 4 -3.48 -15.74 7.43
C THR A 4 -2.55 -15.54 8.61
N ARG A 5 -1.83 -14.40 8.65
CA ARG A 5 -0.87 -14.07 9.71
C ARG A 5 -0.67 -12.56 9.76
N ILE A 6 -0.41 -12.04 10.95
CA ILE A 6 0.07 -10.67 11.17
C ILE A 6 1.36 -10.79 11.96
N ASP A 7 2.45 -10.28 11.39
CA ASP A 7 3.75 -10.22 12.04
C ASP A 7 4.00 -8.77 12.46
N ILE A 8 4.00 -8.50 13.77
CA ILE A 8 4.32 -7.18 14.32
C ILE A 8 5.83 -7.11 14.52
N SER A 9 6.49 -6.23 13.78
CA SER A 9 7.94 -6.02 13.85
C SER A 9 8.32 -4.86 14.78
N ASN A 10 7.43 -3.88 14.94
CA ASN A 10 7.65 -2.72 15.79
C ASN A 10 6.41 -2.38 16.63
N ARG A 11 6.65 -1.94 17.87
CA ARG A 11 5.64 -1.41 18.78
C ARG A 11 6.24 -0.21 19.51
N SER A 12 5.57 0.94 19.43
CA SER A 12 6.02 2.18 20.05
C SER A 12 4.85 2.99 20.62
N ASN A 13 5.15 3.92 21.54
CA ASN A 13 4.15 4.86 22.02
C ASN A 13 3.86 5.90 20.94
N PHE A 14 2.58 6.19 20.72
CA PHE A 14 2.18 7.28 19.85
C PHE A 14 2.28 8.63 20.57
N ALA A 15 2.73 9.67 19.86
CA ALA A 15 2.83 11.04 20.37
C ALA A 15 3.52 11.13 21.75
N ASP A 16 4.66 10.43 21.89
CA ASP A 16 5.45 10.36 23.12
C ASP A 16 4.67 9.92 24.37
N GLY A 17 3.58 9.14 24.19
CA GLY A 17 2.73 8.65 25.27
C GLY A 17 1.68 9.65 25.75
N ALA A 18 1.42 10.72 24.98
CA ALA A 18 0.33 11.65 25.25
C ALA A 18 -1.01 10.92 25.41
N SER A 19 -1.81 11.34 26.38
CA SER A 19 -3.16 10.80 26.60
C SER A 19 -4.22 11.64 25.90
N PHE A 20 -5.23 10.97 25.34
CA PHE A 20 -6.33 11.58 24.61
C PHE A 20 -7.64 11.47 25.38
N ASP A 21 -7.93 12.49 26.18
CA ASP A 21 -9.12 12.57 27.04
C ASP A 21 -9.35 11.28 27.85
N GLY A 22 -10.58 10.76 27.88
CA GLY A 22 -10.94 9.54 28.61
C GLY A 22 -10.44 8.24 27.97
N VAL A 23 -9.90 8.27 26.75
CA VAL A 23 -9.42 7.08 26.04
C VAL A 23 -8.02 6.68 26.51
N GLY A 24 -7.20 7.67 26.90
CA GLY A 24 -5.83 7.45 27.35
C GLY A 24 -4.79 7.43 26.22
N PRO A 25 -3.59 6.89 26.46
CA PRO A 25 -2.51 6.86 25.48
C PRO A 25 -2.77 5.85 24.37
N TYR A 26 -2.09 6.05 23.24
CA TYR A 26 -2.14 5.17 22.08
C TYR A 26 -0.77 4.54 21.82
N GLU A 27 -0.79 3.38 21.19
CA GLU A 27 0.40 2.72 20.66
C GLU A 27 0.34 2.61 19.13
N LEU A 28 1.50 2.69 18.50
CA LEU A 28 1.72 2.43 17.08
C LEU A 28 2.34 1.04 16.92
N LEU A 29 1.65 0.19 16.17
CA LEU A 29 2.13 -1.12 15.76
C LEU A 29 2.43 -1.10 14.27
N GLU A 30 3.57 -1.65 13.87
CA GLU A 30 3.96 -1.74 12.46
C GLU A 30 4.46 -3.15 12.15
N GLY A 31 4.27 -3.58 10.91
CA GLY A 31 4.72 -4.88 10.47
C GLY A 31 4.12 -5.32 9.15
N THR A 32 3.95 -6.63 8.99
CA THR A 32 3.51 -7.24 7.74
C THR A 32 2.27 -8.10 7.96
N ALA A 33 1.24 -7.89 7.16
CA ALA A 33 0.07 -8.73 7.06
C ALA A 33 0.26 -9.72 5.90
N HIS A 34 0.02 -11.01 6.15
CA HIS A 34 0.10 -12.07 5.16
C HIS A 34 -1.30 -12.55 4.77
N PHE A 35 -1.49 -12.81 3.48
CA PHE A 35 -2.76 -13.18 2.90
C PHE A 35 -2.64 -14.45 2.08
N ALA A 36 -3.75 -15.17 1.97
CA ALA A 36 -3.93 -16.25 1.02
C ALA A 36 -5.32 -16.15 0.38
N VAL A 37 -5.39 -16.31 -0.93
CA VAL A 37 -6.64 -16.28 -1.71
C VAL A 37 -6.76 -17.51 -2.59
N ASP A 38 -7.98 -18.03 -2.67
CA ASP A 38 -8.31 -19.07 -3.64
C ASP A 38 -8.61 -18.41 -5.01
N PRO A 39 -7.80 -18.64 -6.05
CA PRO A 39 -8.02 -18.07 -7.37
C PRO A 39 -9.29 -18.59 -8.04
N LEU A 40 -9.82 -19.75 -7.62
CA LEU A 40 -11.03 -20.35 -8.18
C LEU A 40 -12.31 -19.79 -7.54
N ASN A 41 -12.19 -19.06 -6.43
CA ASN A 41 -13.33 -18.42 -5.80
C ASN A 41 -13.94 -17.37 -6.73
N GLN A 42 -15.25 -17.46 -6.98
CA GLN A 42 -15.96 -16.55 -7.89
C GLN A 42 -15.73 -15.06 -7.59
N ARG A 43 -15.53 -14.67 -6.33
CA ARG A 43 -15.26 -13.27 -5.95
C ARG A 43 -13.87 -12.79 -6.32
N ASN A 44 -12.92 -13.71 -6.51
CA ASN A 44 -11.53 -13.40 -6.84
C ASN A 44 -11.26 -13.48 -8.35
N GLN A 45 -12.15 -14.10 -9.14
CA GLN A 45 -12.00 -14.23 -10.60
C GLN A 45 -12.00 -12.89 -11.35
N ALA A 46 -12.44 -11.81 -10.72
CA ALA A 46 -12.34 -10.46 -11.29
C ALA A 46 -10.94 -9.85 -11.15
N ILE A 47 -10.03 -10.49 -10.41
CA ILE A 47 -8.64 -10.05 -10.26
C ILE A 47 -7.86 -10.57 -11.45
N THR A 48 -7.35 -9.64 -12.26
CA THR A 48 -6.54 -9.93 -13.45
C THR A 48 -5.39 -10.88 -13.14
N ASP A 49 -5.24 -11.91 -13.97
CA ASP A 49 -4.15 -12.90 -13.98
C ASP A 49 -3.94 -13.66 -12.67
N LEU A 50 -4.88 -13.60 -11.72
CA LEU A 50 -4.73 -14.29 -10.43
C LEU A 50 -4.61 -15.81 -10.59
N GLU A 51 -5.25 -16.37 -11.61
CA GLU A 51 -5.19 -17.79 -11.94
C GLU A 51 -3.80 -18.24 -12.39
N LEU A 52 -2.99 -17.32 -12.92
CA LEU A 52 -1.61 -17.51 -13.39
C LEU A 52 -0.57 -17.34 -12.27
N ALA A 53 -0.97 -16.81 -11.11
CA ALA A 53 -0.06 -16.63 -9.99
C ALA A 53 0.34 -18.00 -9.37
N PRO A 54 1.60 -18.14 -8.88
CA PRO A 54 2.04 -19.32 -8.14
C PRO A 54 1.11 -19.65 -6.96
N ARG A 55 0.79 -20.93 -6.83
CA ARG A 55 -0.08 -21.45 -5.76
C ARG A 55 0.73 -22.27 -4.78
N ASP A 56 0.37 -22.18 -3.51
CA ASP A 56 0.94 -23.01 -2.46
C ASP A 56 0.39 -24.46 -2.49
N ALA A 57 0.83 -25.29 -1.54
CA ALA A 57 0.38 -26.67 -1.41
C ALA A 57 -1.14 -26.84 -1.15
N ASN A 58 -1.82 -25.77 -0.71
CA ASN A 58 -3.27 -25.74 -0.52
C ASN A 58 -4.01 -25.15 -1.74
N GLY A 59 -3.30 -24.86 -2.83
CA GLY A 59 -3.87 -24.25 -4.04
C GLY A 59 -4.17 -22.76 -3.89
N GLN A 60 -3.65 -22.09 -2.85
CA GLN A 60 -3.89 -20.68 -2.60
C GLN A 60 -2.76 -19.81 -3.14
N VAL A 61 -3.10 -18.63 -3.66
CA VAL A 61 -2.14 -17.59 -4.03
C VAL A 61 -1.81 -16.78 -2.78
N ARG A 62 -0.51 -16.66 -2.48
CA ARG A 62 0.00 -15.96 -1.30
C ARG A 62 0.55 -14.59 -1.67
N PHE A 63 0.35 -13.63 -0.78
CA PHE A 63 0.90 -12.27 -0.88
C PHE A 63 0.97 -11.62 0.49
N SER A 64 1.62 -10.47 0.59
CA SER A 64 1.72 -9.71 1.84
C SER A 64 1.59 -8.21 1.60
N ALA A 65 1.29 -7.48 2.66
CA ALA A 65 1.31 -6.03 2.67
C ALA A 65 1.93 -5.53 3.96
N ASP A 66 2.66 -4.42 3.88
CA ASP A 66 3.04 -3.67 5.06
C ASP A 66 1.80 -3.02 5.68
N PHE A 67 1.75 -2.96 7.01
CA PHE A 67 0.69 -2.28 7.73
C PHE A 67 1.24 -1.43 8.87
N ALA A 68 0.45 -0.43 9.26
CA ALA A 68 0.61 0.29 10.51
C ALA A 68 -0.75 0.39 11.20
N MET A 69 -0.77 0.36 12.54
CA MET A 69 -1.99 0.46 13.33
C MET A 69 -1.77 1.37 14.54
N LEU A 70 -2.62 2.38 14.68
CA LEU A 70 -2.79 3.10 15.94
C LEU A 70 -3.99 2.53 16.70
N GLN A 71 -3.77 2.15 17.95
CA GLN A 71 -4.85 1.72 18.84
C GLN A 71 -4.66 2.25 20.27
N PRO A 72 -5.75 2.38 21.05
CA PRO A 72 -5.64 2.66 22.49
C PRO A 72 -4.72 1.63 23.16
N ALA A 73 -3.83 2.09 24.06
CA ALA A 73 -2.96 1.20 24.82
C ALA A 73 -3.75 0.28 25.77
N ASP A 74 -4.93 0.73 26.22
CA ASP A 74 -5.97 -0.13 26.79
C ASP A 74 -7.09 -0.31 25.75
N PRO A 75 -7.16 -1.47 25.06
CA PRO A 75 -8.19 -1.72 24.06
C PRO A 75 -9.64 -1.58 24.57
N GLY A 76 -9.86 -1.74 25.89
CA GLY A 76 -11.17 -1.57 26.52
C GLY A 76 -11.69 -0.13 26.48
N GLN A 77 -10.81 0.84 26.28
CA GLN A 77 -11.14 2.27 26.22
C GLN A 77 -11.40 2.76 24.79
N GLY A 78 -11.22 1.90 23.78
CA GLY A 78 -11.57 2.19 22.40
C GLY A 78 -13.08 2.23 22.17
N ASN A 79 -13.49 2.81 21.04
CA ASN A 79 -14.91 2.89 20.65
C ASN A 79 -15.41 1.67 19.87
N GLY A 80 -14.57 0.64 19.70
CA GLY A 80 -14.87 -0.58 18.95
C GLY A 80 -15.00 -0.39 17.43
N ARG A 81 -14.54 0.75 16.88
CA ARG A 81 -14.59 1.06 15.45
C ARG A 81 -13.19 1.16 14.85
N LEU A 82 -13.10 0.71 13.61
CA LEU A 82 -11.91 0.75 12.79
C LEU A 82 -12.07 1.81 11.70
N LEU A 83 -11.11 2.73 11.62
CA LEU A 83 -10.86 3.52 10.41
C LEU A 83 -9.76 2.81 9.62
N PHE A 84 -10.10 2.31 8.43
CA PHE A 84 -9.17 1.57 7.58
C PHE A 84 -8.79 2.42 6.37
N ASP A 85 -7.52 2.78 6.28
CA ASP A 85 -6.92 3.54 5.18
C ASP A 85 -6.26 2.56 4.21
N VAL A 86 -6.87 2.44 3.02
CA VAL A 86 -6.29 1.70 1.88
C VAL A 86 -5.29 2.62 1.20
N VAL A 87 -4.01 2.41 1.51
CA VAL A 87 -3.00 3.43 1.27
C VAL A 87 -2.54 3.44 -0.19
N ASN A 88 -2.97 4.48 -0.91
CA ASN A 88 -2.50 4.82 -2.24
C ASN A 88 -1.12 5.52 -2.18
N ARG A 89 -0.12 5.04 -2.91
CA ARG A 89 1.26 5.57 -2.94
C ARG A 89 2.02 5.51 -1.61
N GLY A 90 1.64 4.59 -0.72
CA GLY A 90 2.39 4.24 0.49
C GLY A 90 2.35 5.22 1.68
N ARG A 91 1.70 6.38 1.57
CA ARG A 91 1.62 7.36 2.67
C ARG A 91 0.45 7.10 3.62
N LYS A 92 0.69 7.25 4.93
CA LYS A 92 -0.33 7.09 5.99
C LYS A 92 -1.22 8.34 6.08
N THR A 93 -2.37 8.37 5.38
CA THR A 93 -3.12 9.62 5.14
C THR A 93 -4.24 9.94 6.14
N ALA A 94 -4.76 8.92 6.84
CA ALA A 94 -5.89 9.08 7.76
C ALA A 94 -5.73 10.16 8.86
N LEU A 95 -4.49 10.53 9.25
CA LEU A 95 -4.27 11.59 10.26
C LEU A 95 -4.56 13.00 9.74
N SER A 96 -4.85 13.17 8.44
CA SER A 96 -5.42 14.42 7.92
C SER A 96 -6.76 14.77 8.60
N LEU A 97 -7.51 13.78 9.10
CA LEU A 97 -8.72 13.98 9.90
C LEU A 97 -8.43 14.58 11.29
N ASN A 98 -7.17 14.59 11.72
CA ASN A 98 -6.71 15.28 12.92
C ASN A 98 -6.09 16.66 12.61
N ASP A 99 -6.35 17.23 11.42
CA ASP A 99 -5.70 18.45 10.91
C ASP A 99 -4.18 18.36 10.77
N VAL A 100 -3.64 17.14 10.60
CA VAL A 100 -2.20 16.95 10.35
C VAL A 100 -1.92 17.21 8.87
N PRO A 101 -0.99 18.12 8.51
CA PRO A 101 -0.62 18.34 7.12
C PRO A 101 0.08 17.11 6.53
N ALA A 102 0.08 17.00 5.20
CA ALA A 102 0.80 15.93 4.53
C ALA A 102 2.29 15.95 4.92
N ALA A 103 2.79 14.82 5.41
CA ALA A 103 4.19 14.67 5.79
C ALA A 103 5.11 14.90 4.56
N THR A 104 6.11 15.75 4.73
CA THR A 104 7.18 15.99 3.75
C THR A 104 8.38 15.09 3.99
N ASP A 105 8.65 14.75 5.25
CA ASP A 105 9.63 13.76 5.68
C ASP A 105 8.90 12.45 6.03
N LEU A 106 9.23 11.38 5.31
CA LEU A 106 8.61 10.06 5.48
C LEU A 106 9.10 9.31 6.73
N LEU A 107 10.23 9.75 7.30
CA LEU A 107 10.82 9.17 8.51
C LEU A 107 10.41 9.90 9.79
N ALA A 108 9.78 11.07 9.67
CA ALA A 108 9.30 11.81 10.81
C ALA A 108 8.24 10.99 11.58
N PRO A 109 8.24 11.03 12.93
CA PRO A 109 7.20 10.40 13.71
C PRO A 109 5.80 10.90 13.32
N LEU A 110 4.80 10.02 13.41
CA LEU A 110 3.42 10.40 13.20
C LEU A 110 3.00 11.47 14.21
N GLN A 111 2.36 12.53 13.73
CA GLN A 111 1.89 13.63 14.57
C GLN A 111 0.43 13.40 14.98
N ALA A 112 0.09 13.77 16.21
CA ALA A 112 -1.29 13.65 16.71
C ALA A 112 -2.24 14.71 16.14
N GLY A 113 -1.73 15.89 15.74
CA GLY A 113 -2.55 17.03 15.37
C GLY A 113 -3.49 17.43 16.52
N ASN A 114 -4.77 17.67 16.21
CA ASN A 114 -5.80 17.93 17.22
C ASN A 114 -6.22 16.66 18.01
N GLY A 115 -5.79 15.47 17.57
CA GLY A 115 -6.09 14.18 18.20
C GLY A 115 -7.54 13.71 18.04
N PHE A 116 -8.31 14.26 17.10
CA PHE A 116 -9.75 13.99 16.92
C PHE A 116 -10.07 12.48 16.94
N LEU A 117 -9.42 11.69 16.10
CA LEU A 117 -9.66 10.24 16.03
C LEU A 117 -9.38 9.54 17.36
N MET A 118 -8.34 9.97 18.08
CA MET A 118 -7.85 9.34 19.29
C MET A 118 -8.76 9.65 20.48
N ARG A 119 -9.18 10.92 20.59
CA ARG A 119 -10.16 11.39 21.57
C ARG A 119 -11.51 10.70 21.43
N HIS A 120 -11.84 10.25 20.21
CA HIS A 120 -13.06 9.48 19.93
C HIS A 120 -12.87 7.97 20.01
N GLY A 121 -11.68 7.47 20.32
CA GLY A 121 -11.44 6.04 20.59
C GLY A 121 -11.26 5.16 19.34
N TYR A 122 -10.99 5.73 18.16
CA TYR A 122 -10.84 4.93 16.94
C TYR A 122 -9.53 4.14 16.91
N THR A 123 -9.59 2.87 16.55
CA THR A 123 -8.42 2.18 15.98
C THR A 123 -8.25 2.64 14.53
N VAL A 124 -7.05 3.04 14.15
CA VAL A 124 -6.71 3.47 12.79
C VAL A 124 -5.72 2.47 12.20
N VAL A 125 -6.01 1.92 11.03
CA VAL A 125 -5.12 0.99 10.33
C VAL A 125 -4.81 1.52 8.95
N TRP A 126 -3.54 1.50 8.59
CA TRP A 126 -3.04 1.69 7.23
C TRP A 126 -2.57 0.35 6.68
N CYS A 127 -3.00 0.01 5.47
CA CYS A 127 -2.57 -1.20 4.78
C CYS A 127 -2.08 -0.83 3.38
N GLY A 128 -0.87 -1.27 3.04
CA GLY A 128 -0.33 -1.10 1.69
C GLY A 128 -1.21 -1.81 0.67
N TRP A 129 -1.61 -1.10 -0.38
CA TRP A 129 -2.44 -1.66 -1.45
C TRP A 129 -1.70 -1.75 -2.79
N GLN A 130 -0.76 -0.83 -3.01
CA GLN A 130 -0.10 -0.63 -4.29
C GLN A 130 1.23 -1.37 -4.33
N ALA A 131 1.47 -2.14 -5.41
CA ALA A 131 2.61 -3.06 -5.52
C ALA A 131 3.89 -2.43 -6.09
N ASP A 132 3.73 -1.36 -6.88
CA ASP A 132 4.82 -0.60 -7.50
C ASP A 132 5.34 0.53 -6.60
N VAL A 133 4.91 0.60 -5.34
CA VAL A 133 5.50 1.55 -4.36
C VAL A 133 6.98 1.21 -4.19
N PRO A 134 7.91 2.17 -4.38
CA PRO A 134 9.32 1.92 -4.17
C PRO A 134 9.61 1.46 -2.74
N PRO A 135 10.66 0.65 -2.51
CA PRO A 135 11.07 0.22 -1.18
C PRO A 135 11.74 1.37 -0.40
N THR A 136 11.00 2.46 -0.18
CA THR A 136 11.44 3.66 0.53
C THR A 136 11.01 3.59 2.00
N PRO A 137 11.95 3.72 2.95
CA PRO A 137 11.61 3.79 4.37
C PRO A 137 10.50 4.81 4.67
N GLY A 138 9.51 4.39 5.46
CA GLY A 138 8.34 5.20 5.83
C GLY A 138 7.10 4.99 4.95
N LEU A 139 7.27 4.50 3.71
CA LEU A 139 6.15 4.05 2.88
C LEU A 139 5.75 2.62 3.22
N ILE A 140 4.49 2.28 2.94
CA ILE A 140 3.96 0.92 3.05
C ILE A 140 3.48 0.44 1.68
N GLY A 141 3.79 -0.81 1.32
CA GLY A 141 3.45 -1.36 0.01
C GLY A 141 2.73 -2.69 0.11
N LEU A 142 2.25 -3.14 -1.05
CA LEU A 142 1.82 -4.52 -1.27
C LEU A 142 2.99 -5.29 -1.91
N GLN A 143 3.30 -6.49 -1.42
CA GLN A 143 4.11 -7.45 -2.15
C GLN A 143 3.17 -8.40 -2.90
N ALA A 144 2.85 -8.03 -4.14
CA ALA A 144 1.97 -8.80 -5.01
C ALA A 144 2.69 -10.05 -5.56
N PRO A 145 1.96 -11.13 -5.86
CA PRO A 145 2.52 -12.26 -6.58
C PRO A 145 2.71 -11.89 -8.06
N GLU A 146 3.69 -12.50 -8.70
CA GLU A 146 3.88 -12.37 -10.15
C GLU A 146 2.98 -13.37 -10.88
N ALA A 147 2.31 -12.93 -11.94
CA ALA A 147 1.60 -13.82 -12.85
C ALA A 147 2.59 -14.48 -13.81
N ILE A 148 2.54 -15.81 -13.92
CA ILE A 148 3.49 -16.59 -14.73
C ILE A 148 2.71 -17.41 -15.75
N GLY A 149 3.01 -17.19 -17.02
CA GLY A 149 2.41 -17.92 -18.13
C GLY A 149 2.99 -19.34 -18.26
N PRO A 150 2.43 -20.16 -19.17
CA PRO A 150 2.92 -21.52 -19.42
C PRO A 150 4.38 -21.57 -19.88
N ASP A 151 4.85 -20.51 -20.55
CA ASP A 151 6.20 -20.40 -21.11
C ASP A 151 7.16 -19.51 -20.29
N GLY A 152 6.74 -19.05 -19.10
CA GLY A 152 7.53 -18.18 -18.22
C GLY A 152 6.87 -16.82 -17.94
N PRO A 153 7.66 -15.79 -17.58
CA PRO A 153 7.15 -14.45 -17.29
C PRO A 153 6.29 -13.91 -18.44
N LEU A 154 5.20 -13.24 -18.08
CA LEU A 154 4.29 -12.65 -19.07
C LEU A 154 4.94 -11.44 -19.74
N THR A 155 4.80 -11.36 -21.06
CA THR A 155 5.19 -10.19 -21.86
C THR A 155 3.99 -9.67 -22.65
N GLY A 156 3.96 -8.37 -22.89
CA GLY A 156 2.86 -7.74 -23.62
C GLY A 156 3.08 -6.25 -23.80
N SER A 157 2.24 -5.64 -24.64
CA SER A 157 2.25 -4.19 -24.84
C SER A 157 1.62 -3.49 -23.64
N ILE A 158 2.35 -2.55 -23.05
CA ILE A 158 1.86 -1.69 -21.96
C ILE A 158 1.68 -0.28 -22.50
N LEU A 159 0.53 0.33 -22.22
CA LEU A 159 0.29 1.73 -22.53
C LEU A 159 0.87 2.60 -21.42
N CYS A 160 1.89 3.39 -21.74
CA CYS A 160 2.35 4.49 -20.89
C CYS A 160 1.90 5.82 -21.48
N GLN A 161 1.22 6.64 -20.68
CA GLN A 161 0.79 7.98 -21.08
C GLN A 161 1.77 9.02 -20.51
N PHE A 162 2.15 9.99 -21.34
CA PHE A 162 3.09 11.05 -20.97
C PHE A 162 2.48 12.42 -21.26
N GLN A 163 2.70 13.37 -20.37
CA GLN A 163 2.37 14.78 -20.56
C GLN A 163 3.60 15.63 -20.21
N CYS A 164 4.00 16.52 -21.11
CA CYS A 164 5.09 17.47 -20.86
C CYS A 164 4.55 18.88 -20.60
N ASN A 165 5.07 19.52 -19.56
CA ASN A 165 4.86 20.94 -19.30
C ASN A 165 6.03 21.81 -19.82
N GLU A 166 7.14 21.16 -20.20
CA GLU A 166 8.36 21.79 -20.72
C GLU A 166 9.07 20.84 -21.70
N LEU A 167 10.00 21.38 -22.50
CA LEU A 167 10.77 20.61 -23.46
C LEU A 167 11.66 19.57 -22.74
N THR A 168 11.42 18.29 -22.99
CA THR A 168 12.22 17.17 -22.44
C THR A 168 12.54 16.13 -23.51
N GLN A 169 13.58 15.34 -23.28
CA GLN A 169 13.96 14.18 -24.09
C GLN A 169 13.76 12.85 -23.36
N HIS A 170 13.41 12.89 -22.08
CA HIS A 170 13.29 11.70 -21.23
C HIS A 170 11.99 11.75 -20.44
N PHE A 171 11.34 10.59 -20.32
CA PHE A 171 10.22 10.36 -19.42
C PHE A 171 10.49 9.10 -18.61
N LEU A 172 10.02 9.10 -17.37
CA LEU A 172 9.95 7.88 -16.57
C LEU A 172 8.78 7.03 -17.05
N LEU A 173 8.96 5.71 -17.09
CA LEU A 173 7.89 4.77 -17.47
C LEU A 173 6.83 4.58 -16.37
N ALA A 174 7.06 5.15 -15.19
CA ALA A 174 6.13 5.18 -14.07
C ALA A 174 6.14 6.58 -13.41
N ASP A 175 5.00 6.97 -12.84
CA ASP A 175 4.86 8.25 -12.14
C ASP A 175 5.61 8.25 -10.79
N ARG A 176 6.12 9.41 -10.36
CA ARG A 176 6.72 9.62 -9.02
C ARG A 176 7.74 8.55 -8.60
N ASP A 177 8.61 8.15 -9.53
CA ASP A 177 9.66 7.14 -9.31
C ASP A 177 9.14 5.77 -8.82
N HIS A 178 7.87 5.43 -9.08
CA HIS A 178 7.34 4.10 -8.82
C HIS A 178 8.05 3.03 -9.66
N LEU A 179 7.97 1.78 -9.21
CA LEU A 179 8.55 0.66 -9.93
C LEU A 179 7.77 0.42 -11.23
N SER A 180 8.42 0.63 -12.36
CA SER A 180 7.81 0.31 -13.66
C SER A 180 7.92 -1.19 -13.96
N HIS A 181 7.01 -1.68 -14.80
CA HIS A 181 7.25 -2.94 -15.50
C HIS A 181 8.51 -2.78 -16.36
N SER A 182 9.47 -3.69 -16.19
CA SER A 182 10.69 -3.64 -16.98
C SER A 182 10.40 -3.93 -18.45
N PRO A 183 10.99 -3.19 -19.41
CA PRO A 183 10.85 -3.52 -20.81
C PRO A 183 11.43 -4.91 -21.07
N ALA A 184 10.74 -5.71 -21.89
CA ALA A 184 11.25 -7.01 -22.31
C ALA A 184 12.52 -6.88 -23.17
N ASP A 185 12.58 -5.82 -23.99
CA ASP A 185 13.74 -5.38 -24.76
C ASP A 185 13.78 -3.83 -24.73
N PRO A 186 14.84 -3.20 -24.17
CA PRO A 186 14.95 -1.74 -24.15
C PRO A 186 15.17 -1.13 -25.53
N ASP A 187 15.61 -1.92 -26.52
CA ASP A 187 15.87 -1.50 -27.89
C ASP A 187 14.78 -2.00 -28.87
N ASP A 188 13.59 -2.39 -28.35
CA ASP A 188 12.50 -2.97 -29.15
C ASP A 188 12.13 -2.08 -30.35
N PRO A 189 12.45 -2.49 -31.59
CA PRO A 189 12.21 -1.68 -32.79
C PRO A 189 10.72 -1.58 -33.15
N SER A 190 9.86 -2.36 -32.48
CA SER A 190 8.41 -2.35 -32.67
C SER A 190 7.67 -1.41 -31.71
N ALA A 191 8.37 -0.81 -30.73
CA ALA A 191 7.79 0.14 -29.80
C ALA A 191 7.22 1.38 -30.54
N THR A 192 6.00 1.79 -30.16
CA THR A 192 5.31 2.91 -30.80
C THR A 192 5.07 4.07 -29.84
N LEU A 193 5.30 5.30 -30.32
CA LEU A 193 4.89 6.53 -29.64
C LEU A 193 3.85 7.26 -30.49
N THR A 194 2.69 7.53 -29.91
CA THR A 194 1.60 8.30 -30.56
C THR A 194 1.37 9.62 -29.83
N VAL A 195 1.02 10.67 -30.57
CA VAL A 195 0.68 11.99 -30.02
C VAL A 195 -0.81 12.25 -30.24
N GLN A 196 -1.52 12.68 -29.19
CA GLN A 196 -2.94 13.02 -29.23
C GLN A 196 -3.20 14.29 -28.41
N ASP A 197 -4.23 15.07 -28.80
CA ASP A 197 -4.61 16.31 -28.09
C ASP A 197 -5.34 16.02 -26.75
N HIS A 198 -5.90 14.82 -26.60
CA HIS A 198 -6.68 14.38 -25.45
C HIS A 198 -6.35 12.92 -25.09
N PRO A 199 -6.47 12.53 -23.80
CA PRO A 199 -6.29 11.15 -23.35
C PRO A 199 -7.44 10.22 -23.76
#